data_AF-A0A3S0MPB8-F1
#
_entry.id   AF-A0A3S0MPB8-F1
#
_cell.length_a   1.000
_cell.length_b   1.000
_cell.length_c   1.000
_cell.angle_alpha   90.00
_cell.angle_beta   90.00
_cell.angle_gamma   90.00
#
_symmetry.space_group_name_H-M   'P 1'
#
loop_
_entity.id
_entity.type
_entity.pdbx_description
1 polymer ?
#
loop_
_entity_poly.entity_id
_entity_poly.type
_entity_poly.pdbx_seq_one_letter_code
_entity_poly.pdbx_strand_id
1 'polypeptide(L)'
;MTEAIVSLQHLQHNLSEIRRKTGEGVRIMGVVKANAYGHDVHRVSETLEQNGVTDFGVANIQEAIELQTGRALKKPASILAFASPL
;
A
#
# COMPACT_ATOMS: atom_id res chain seq x y z
N MET A 1 -9.34 13.26 -24.74
CA MET A 1 -8.88 12.16 -23.87
C MET A 1 -8.57 12.78 -22.53
N THR A 2 -9.10 12.24 -21.44
CA THR A 2 -8.91 12.78 -20.08
C THR A 2 -8.10 11.76 -19.30
N GLU A 3 -7.09 12.21 -18.58
CA GLU A 3 -6.15 11.35 -17.86
C GLU A 3 -5.96 11.82 -16.41
N ALA A 4 -5.58 10.89 -15.54
CA ALA A 4 -5.15 11.16 -14.17
C ALA A 4 -3.71 10.64 -14.00
N ILE A 5 -2.81 11.51 -13.51
CA ILE A 5 -1.39 11.22 -13.38
C ILE A 5 -1.04 11.01 -11.90
N VAL A 6 -0.45 9.87 -11.58
CA VAL A 6 0.00 9.52 -10.23
C VAL A 6 1.52 9.52 -10.17
N SER A 7 2.09 10.29 -9.24
CA SER A 7 3.55 10.33 -9.01
C SER A 7 3.96 9.35 -7.92
N LEU A 8 4.61 8.25 -8.29
CA LEU A 8 5.21 7.30 -7.35
C LEU A 8 6.42 7.89 -6.61
N GLN A 9 7.08 8.90 -7.18
CA GLN A 9 8.17 9.61 -6.50
C GLN A 9 7.65 10.41 -5.31
N HIS A 10 6.48 11.06 -5.43
CA HIS A 10 5.84 11.73 -4.30
C HIS A 10 5.41 10.75 -3.21
N LEU A 11 4.95 9.55 -3.58
CA LEU A 11 4.65 8.48 -2.62
C LEU A 11 5.89 8.08 -1.81
N GLN A 12 7.03 7.89 -2.48
CA GLN A 12 8.31 7.55 -1.82
C GLN A 12 8.78 8.68 -0.90
N HIS A 13 8.69 9.94 -1.37
CA HIS A 13 9.01 11.10 -0.55
C HIS A 13 8.13 11.15 0.72
N ASN A 14 6.82 10.99 0.58
CA ASN A 14 5.89 10.98 1.71
C ASN A 14 6.23 9.86 2.71
N LEU A 15 6.53 8.66 2.23
CA LEU A 15 6.96 7.55 3.08
C LEU A 15 8.26 7.88 3.83
N SER A 16 9.23 8.52 3.18
CA SER A 16 10.48 8.95 3.82
C SER A 16 10.25 9.99 4.92
N GLU A 17 9.34 10.95 4.71
CA GLU A 17 8.99 11.94 5.73
C GLU A 17 8.24 11.32 6.92
N ILE A 18 7.37 10.34 6.66
CA ILE A 18 6.71 9.58 7.75
C ILE A 18 7.78 8.85 8.57
N ARG A 19 8.71 8.14 7.92
CA ARG A 19 9.81 7.43 8.60
C ARG A 19 10.68 8.35 9.44
N ARG A 20 11.03 9.50 8.89
CA ARG A 20 11.83 10.51 9.60
C ARG A 20 11.13 10.98 10.88
N LYS A 21 9.80 11.06 10.89
CA LYS A 21 9.00 11.48 12.05
C LYS A 21 8.74 10.35 13.04
N THR A 22 8.53 9.12 12.57
CA THR A 22 8.24 7.97 13.44
C THR A 22 9.50 7.38 14.07
N GLY A 23 10.66 7.60 13.47
CA GLY A 23 11.94 7.01 13.89
C GLY A 23 12.24 5.69 13.18
N GLU A 24 13.52 5.33 13.20
CA GLU A 24 13.99 4.07 12.63
C GLU A 24 13.43 2.86 13.40
N GLY A 25 13.20 1.74 12.69
CA GLY A 25 12.69 0.51 13.28
C GLY A 25 11.18 0.47 13.52
N VAL A 26 10.46 1.59 13.41
CA VAL A 26 8.99 1.60 13.48
C VAL A 26 8.41 1.04 12.18
N ARG A 27 7.59 -0.02 12.30
CA ARG A 27 6.86 -0.58 11.15
C ARG A 27 5.75 0.37 10.70
N ILE A 28 5.67 0.57 9.39
CA ILE A 28 4.62 1.38 8.75
C ILE A 28 3.71 0.44 7.99
N MET A 29 2.40 0.62 8.16
CA MET A 29 1.39 -0.09 7.39
C MET A 29 0.92 0.76 6.20
N GLY A 30 1.05 0.23 4.99
CA GLY A 30 0.51 0.82 3.77
C GLY A 30 -0.98 0.52 3.63
N VAL A 31 -1.85 1.48 3.96
CA VAL A 31 -3.29 1.31 3.74
C VAL A 31 -3.60 1.60 2.27
N VAL A 32 -4.05 0.59 1.53
CA VAL A 32 -4.23 0.63 0.06
C VAL A 32 -5.65 0.20 -0.38
N LYS A 33 -6.64 0.35 0.50
CA LYS A 33 -8.06 0.12 0.19
C LYS A 33 -8.55 0.95 -1.00
N ALA A 34 -9.66 0.53 -1.61
CA ALA A 34 -10.30 1.20 -2.74
C ALA A 34 -9.34 1.48 -3.90
N ASN A 35 -8.63 0.43 -4.36
CA ASN A 35 -7.61 0.53 -5.41
C ASN A 35 -6.51 1.57 -5.07
N ALA A 36 -5.94 1.50 -3.86
CA ALA A 36 -5.05 2.52 -3.30
C ALA A 36 -5.62 3.94 -3.41
N TYR A 37 -6.87 4.14 -2.97
CA TYR A 37 -7.58 5.42 -3.10
C TYR A 37 -7.65 5.92 -4.55
N GLY A 38 -7.80 5.00 -5.52
CA GLY A 38 -7.83 5.30 -6.95
C GLY A 38 -6.46 5.50 -7.62
N HIS A 39 -5.36 5.18 -6.94
CA HIS A 39 -3.99 5.42 -7.42
C HIS A 39 -3.30 4.18 -8.02
N ASP A 40 -4.05 3.11 -8.32
CA ASP A 40 -3.54 1.80 -8.75
C ASP A 40 -2.86 1.04 -7.60
N VAL A 41 -3.59 0.06 -7.06
CA VAL A 41 -3.16 -0.75 -5.92
C VAL A 41 -1.88 -1.52 -6.20
N HIS A 42 -1.66 -2.00 -7.43
CA HIS A 42 -0.48 -2.79 -7.74
C HIS A 42 0.76 -1.91 -7.77
N ARG A 43 0.72 -0.78 -8.48
CA ARG A 43 1.88 0.13 -8.57
C ARG A 43 2.21 0.78 -7.23
N VAL A 44 1.20 1.18 -6.47
CA VAL A 44 1.38 1.76 -5.13
C VAL A 44 1.96 0.72 -4.18
N SER A 45 1.39 -0.49 -4.12
CA SER A 45 1.84 -1.53 -3.18
C SER A 45 3.24 -2.03 -3.51
N GLU A 46 3.57 -2.23 -4.78
CA GLU A 46 4.94 -2.58 -5.20
C GLU A 46 5.93 -1.47 -4.77
N THR A 47 5.57 -0.20 -4.99
CA THR A 47 6.45 0.92 -4.61
C THR A 47 6.68 0.96 -3.09
N LEU A 48 5.62 0.76 -2.30
CA LEU A 48 5.72 0.71 -0.84
C LEU A 48 6.57 -0.49 -0.39
N GLU A 49 6.37 -1.67 -0.98
CA GLU A 49 7.14 -2.88 -0.68
C GLU A 49 8.63 -2.70 -0.99
N GLN A 50 8.96 -2.16 -2.16
CA GLN A 50 10.34 -1.87 -2.56
C GLN A 50 11.03 -0.89 -1.59
N ASN A 51 10.24 -0.02 -0.97
CA ASN A 51 10.73 0.90 0.04
C ASN A 51 10.69 0.29 1.46
N GLY A 52 10.32 -0.97 1.65
CA GLY A 52 10.41 -1.68 2.93
C GLY A 52 9.14 -1.63 3.79
N VAL A 53 7.98 -1.33 3.20
CA VAL A 53 6.68 -1.57 3.85
C VAL A 53 6.33 -3.05 3.70
N THR A 54 6.04 -3.72 4.82
CA THR A 54 5.72 -5.16 4.86
C THR A 54 4.31 -5.47 5.36
N ASP A 55 3.61 -4.43 5.82
CA ASP A 55 2.27 -4.52 6.39
C ASP A 55 1.33 -3.69 5.52
N PHE A 56 0.20 -4.26 5.11
CA PHE A 56 -0.78 -3.59 4.26
C PHE A 56 -2.19 -3.68 4.87
N GLY A 57 -2.99 -2.63 4.65
CA GLY A 57 -4.37 -2.56 5.12
C GLY A 57 -5.35 -2.35 3.97
N VAL A 58 -6.42 -3.12 3.93
CA VAL A 58 -7.47 -3.09 2.88
C VAL A 58 -8.87 -3.12 3.49
N ALA A 59 -9.90 -2.69 2.76
CA ALA A 59 -11.25 -2.57 3.30
C ALA A 59 -12.03 -3.89 3.37
N ASN A 60 -11.62 -4.93 2.65
CA ASN A 60 -12.32 -6.21 2.66
C ASN A 60 -11.42 -7.36 2.17
N ILE A 61 -11.93 -8.58 2.27
CA ILE A 61 -11.22 -9.80 1.87
C ILE A 61 -10.96 -9.83 0.35
N GLN A 62 -11.86 -9.27 -0.47
CA GLN A 62 -11.68 -9.27 -1.92
C GLN A 62 -10.46 -8.44 -2.33
N GLU A 63 -10.29 -7.26 -1.75
CA GLU A 63 -9.10 -6.43 -1.95
C GLU A 63 -7.83 -7.12 -1.43
N ALA A 64 -7.92 -7.87 -0.33
CA ALA A 64 -6.78 -8.63 0.20
C ALA A 64 -6.34 -9.74 -0.79
N ILE A 65 -7.30 -10.46 -1.37
CA ILE A 65 -7.06 -11.48 -2.38
C ILE A 65 -6.47 -10.85 -3.65
N GLU A 66 -7.01 -9.72 -4.11
CA GLU A 66 -6.50 -8.98 -5.27
C GLU A 66 -5.03 -8.57 -5.07
N LEU A 67 -4.71 -8.01 -3.91
CA LEU A 67 -3.34 -7.60 -3.58
C LEU A 67 -2.37 -8.80 -3.56
N GLN A 68 -2.80 -9.93 -2.98
CA GLN A 68 -2.01 -11.15 -2.89
C GLN A 68 -1.79 -11.81 -4.26
N THR A 69 -2.81 -11.85 -5.10
CA THR A 69 -2.79 -12.57 -6.39
C THR A 69 -2.22 -11.73 -7.54
N GLY A 70 -2.31 -10.39 -7.44
CA GLY A 70 -1.83 -9.45 -8.44
C GLY A 70 -0.31 -9.35 -8.59
N ARG A 71 0.47 -10.11 -7.81
CA ARG A 71 1.94 -10.19 -7.86
C ARG A 71 2.68 -8.86 -7.64
N ALA A 72 1.98 -7.84 -7.15
CA ALA A 72 2.57 -6.56 -6.76
C ALA A 72 3.54 -6.71 -5.58
N LEU A 73 3.29 -7.70 -4.71
CA LEU A 73 4.11 -8.04 -3.56
C LEU A 73 5.00 -9.25 -3.90
N LYS A 74 6.31 -9.07 -3.86
CA LYS A 74 7.33 -10.09 -4.14
C LYS A 74 7.78 -10.82 -2.87
N LYS A 75 7.62 -10.21 -1.70
CA LYS A 75 7.95 -10.77 -0.39
C LYS A 75 6.67 -11.09 0.38
N PRO A 76 6.70 -12.03 1.34
CA PRO A 76 5.58 -12.22 2.24
C PRO A 76 5.23 -10.92 2.96
N ALA A 77 3.97 -10.52 2.90
CA ALA A 77 3.45 -9.33 3.55
C ALA A 77 2.27 -9.69 4.46
N SER A 78 2.13 -8.96 5.56
CA SER A 78 0.94 -9.07 6.41
C SER A 78 -0.16 -8.19 5.83
N ILE A 79 -1.34 -8.77 5.56
CA ILE A 79 -2.50 -8.05 5.03
C ILE A 79 -3.61 -8.05 6.06
N LEU A 80 -3.97 -6.86 6.56
CA LEU A 80 -5.11 -6.64 7.44
C LEU A 80 -6.33 -6.23 6.60
N ALA A 81 -7.34 -7.09 6.55
CA ALA A 81 -8.64 -6.76 5.97
C ALA A 81 -9.55 -6.18 7.06
N PHE A 82 -9.86 -4.89 6.97
CA PHE A 82 -10.80 -4.19 7.85
C PHE A 82 -12.24 -4.59 7.50
N ALA A 83 -12.70 -5.75 7.96
CA ALA A 83 -14.11 -6.11 7.80
C ALA A 83 -14.97 -5.21 8.71
N SER A 84 -16.03 -4.61 8.15
CA SER A 84 -17.11 -4.12 9.00
C SER A 84 -17.64 -5.33 9.78
N PRO A 85 -17.84 -5.22 11.11
CA PRO A 85 -18.75 -6.15 11.76
C PRO A 85 -20.08 -5.95 11.04
N LEU A 86 -20.57 -7.01 10.39
CA LEU A 86 -21.92 -7.02 9.86
C LEU A 86 -22.92 -6.78 11.00
#